data_AF-A0A820RXY4-F1
#
_entry.id   AF-A0A820RXY4-F1
#
_cell.length_a   1.000
_cell.length_b   1.000
_cell.length_c   1.000
_cell.angle_alpha   90.00
_cell.angle_beta   90.00
_cell.angle_gamma   90.00
#
_symmetry.space_group_name_H-M   'P 1'
#
loop_
_entity.id
_entity.type
_entity.pdbx_description
1 polymer ?
#
loop_
_entity_poly.entity_id
_entity_poly.type
_entity_poly.pdbx_seq_one_letter_code
_entity_poly.pdbx_strand_id
1 'polypeptide(L)'
;ELKRIDQYVYQRDVKFTLIGQLLIRYLLNHVFHEKSSSFRIQRTKLNRPFSQLNPSFDFNLSHHHQLVCIAGTFHGQIGCDTILYQTNQIRKENYELFRKKFTLNEYELIKKKSSNFYRLWCLKESYIKWLGIGMGFQLLRLNFHM
;
A
#
# COMPACT_ATOMS: atom_id res chain seq x y z
N GLU A 1 -17.92 -0.86 6.79
CA GLU A 1 -16.83 -1.86 6.74
C GLU A 1 -17.35 -3.28 6.72
N LEU A 2 -18.16 -3.75 7.69
CA LEU A 2 -18.73 -5.12 7.65
C LEU A 2 -19.48 -5.43 6.34
N LYS A 3 -20.38 -4.54 5.91
CA LYS A 3 -21.05 -4.65 4.59
C LYS A 3 -20.12 -4.76 3.37
N ARG A 4 -18.88 -4.25 3.46
CA ARG A 4 -17.88 -4.35 2.39
C ARG A 4 -17.12 -5.67 2.47
N ILE A 5 -16.87 -6.14 3.70
CA ILE A 5 -16.25 -7.43 3.95
C ILE A 5 -17.16 -8.56 3.44
N ASP A 6 -18.48 -8.41 3.61
CA ASP A 6 -19.48 -9.37 3.14
C ASP A 6 -19.57 -9.45 1.60
N GLN A 7 -18.95 -8.53 0.86
CA GLN A 7 -18.91 -8.54 -0.61
C GLN A 7 -17.78 -9.39 -1.18
N TYR A 8 -16.82 -9.84 -0.35
CA TYR A 8 -15.72 -10.66 -0.84
C TYR A 8 -16.16 -12.10 -1.07
N VAL A 9 -15.87 -12.61 -2.28
CA VAL A 9 -16.13 -14.01 -2.66
C VAL A 9 -15.21 -14.98 -1.91
N TYR A 10 -13.95 -14.59 -1.67
CA TYR A 10 -12.95 -15.45 -1.04
C TYR A 10 -12.76 -15.10 0.44
N GLN A 11 -12.86 -16.12 1.32
CA GLN A 11 -12.61 -15.97 2.76
C GLN A 11 -11.23 -15.39 3.08
N ARG A 12 -10.25 -15.61 2.20
CA ARG A 12 -8.92 -15.02 2.35
C ARG A 12 -8.97 -13.50 2.34
N ASP A 13 -9.71 -12.92 1.39
CA ASP A 13 -9.78 -11.47 1.21
C ASP A 13 -10.57 -10.81 2.35
N VAL A 14 -11.58 -11.53 2.87
CA VAL A 14 -12.27 -11.21 4.14
C VAL A 14 -11.25 -11.12 5.28
N LYS A 15 -10.45 -12.17 5.49
CA LYS A 15 -9.45 -12.22 6.58
C LYS A 15 -8.45 -11.07 6.50
N PHE A 16 -7.86 -10.81 5.33
CA PHE A 16 -6.88 -9.74 5.19
C PHE A 16 -7.48 -8.34 5.31
N THR A 17 -8.73 -8.16 4.86
CA THR A 17 -9.45 -6.90 5.11
C THR A 17 -9.70 -6.68 6.59
N LEU A 18 -10.10 -7.73 7.33
CA LEU A 18 -10.26 -7.68 8.79
C LEU A 18 -8.95 -7.39 9.50
N ILE A 19 -7.86 -8.07 9.12
CA ILE A 19 -6.51 -7.82 9.67
C ILE A 19 -6.11 -6.37 9.44
N GLY A 20 -6.33 -5.81 8.25
CA GLY A 20 -6.05 -4.41 7.95
C GLY A 20 -6.83 -3.45 8.88
N GLN A 21 -8.10 -3.73 9.13
CA GLN A 21 -8.92 -2.93 10.07
C GLN A 21 -8.41 -3.04 11.51
N LEU A 22 -8.03 -4.23 11.95
CA LEU A 22 -7.47 -4.46 13.28
C LEU A 22 -6.12 -3.74 13.43
N LEU A 23 -5.27 -3.75 12.41
CA LEU A 23 -3.99 -3.03 12.42
C LEU A 23 -4.17 -1.52 12.50
N ILE A 24 -5.16 -0.94 11.80
CA ILE A 24 -5.49 0.48 11.95
C ILE A 24 -5.89 0.79 13.39
N ARG A 25 -6.80 0.00 13.97
CA ARG A 25 -7.24 0.21 15.36
C ARG A 25 -6.09 0.02 16.35
N TYR A 26 -5.22 -0.95 16.13
CA TYR A 26 -4.01 -1.17 16.92
C TYR A 26 -3.09 0.05 16.86
N LEU A 27 -2.79 0.56 15.66
CA LEU A 27 -1.95 1.75 15.49
C LEU A 27 -2.57 2.97 16.19
N LEU A 28 -3.87 3.22 16.01
CA LEU A 28 -4.55 4.35 16.66
C LEU A 28 -4.56 4.20 18.18
N ASN A 29 -4.80 2.99 18.72
CA ASN A 29 -4.71 2.74 20.15
C ASN A 29 -3.30 2.99 20.68
N HIS A 30 -2.28 2.53 19.96
CA HIS A 30 -0.88 2.72 20.34
C HIS A 30 -0.47 4.20 20.36
N VAL A 31 -1.01 5.01 19.44
CA VAL A 31 -0.66 6.43 19.30
C VAL A 31 -1.47 7.34 20.24
N PHE A 32 -2.75 7.05 20.46
CA PHE A 32 -3.67 7.95 21.17
C PHE A 32 -4.13 7.41 22.53
N HIS A 33 -3.82 6.16 22.86
CA HIS A 33 -4.20 5.50 24.11
C HIS A 33 -5.72 5.47 24.40
N GLU A 34 -6.56 5.59 23.38
CA GLU A 34 -8.02 5.44 23.52
C GLU A 34 -8.49 4.01 23.27
N LYS A 35 -9.70 3.68 23.74
CA LYS A 35 -10.31 2.37 23.51
C LYS A 35 -10.51 2.13 22.01
N SER A 36 -10.15 0.94 21.54
CA SER A 36 -10.32 0.54 20.13
C SER A 36 -11.72 0.82 19.56
N SER A 37 -12.77 0.71 20.38
CA SER A 37 -14.17 0.98 20.00
C SER A 37 -14.51 2.47 19.78
N SER A 38 -13.72 3.43 20.31
CA SER A 38 -13.95 4.86 20.08
C SER A 38 -13.55 5.30 18.68
N PHE A 39 -12.59 4.61 18.06
CA PHE A 39 -12.06 5.01 16.75
C PHE A 39 -13.09 4.87 15.63
N ARG A 40 -13.45 6.01 15.04
CA ARG A 40 -14.27 6.12 13.83
C ARG A 40 -13.36 6.25 12.61
N ILE A 41 -13.12 5.12 11.94
CA ILE A 41 -12.33 5.07 10.70
C ILE A 41 -13.25 5.40 9.52
N GLN A 42 -12.92 6.45 8.79
CA GLN A 42 -13.62 6.88 7.58
C GLN A 42 -12.75 6.66 6.34
N ARG A 43 -13.31 6.90 5.15
CA ARG A 43 -12.59 6.81 3.88
C ARG A 43 -12.78 8.06 3.04
N THR A 44 -11.71 8.47 2.36
CA THR A 44 -11.79 9.53 1.35
C THR A 44 -12.58 9.06 0.13
N LYS A 45 -12.89 9.98 -0.80
CA LYS A 45 -13.51 9.67 -2.09
C LYS A 45 -12.74 8.61 -2.90
N LEU A 46 -11.43 8.53 -2.69
CA LEU A 46 -10.52 7.57 -3.33
C LEU A 46 -10.24 6.34 -2.44
N ASN A 47 -11.14 6.07 -1.49
CA ASN A 47 -11.12 4.91 -0.59
C ASN A 47 -9.93 4.83 0.40
N ARG A 48 -9.13 5.89 0.55
CA ARG A 48 -8.05 5.94 1.54
C ARG A 48 -8.62 6.05 2.95
N PRO A 49 -8.28 5.14 3.88
CA PRO A 49 -8.77 5.23 5.26
C PRO A 49 -8.12 6.41 6.01
N PHE A 50 -8.87 7.06 6.90
CA PHE A 50 -8.37 8.11 7.79
C PHE A 50 -9.16 8.14 9.11
N SER A 51 -8.60 8.81 10.13
CA SER A 51 -9.24 9.06 11.42
C SER A 51 -9.46 10.55 11.61
N GLN A 52 -10.61 10.94 12.17
CA GLN A 52 -10.89 12.34 12.51
C GLN A 52 -10.34 12.75 13.88
N LEU A 53 -9.74 11.82 14.62
CA LEU A 53 -9.31 12.05 16.00
C LEU A 53 -8.25 13.17 16.11
N ASN A 54 -7.28 13.18 15.19
CA ASN A 54 -6.24 14.19 15.15
C ASN A 54 -5.87 14.49 13.68
N PRO A 55 -6.14 15.71 13.17
CA PRO A 55 -5.83 16.09 11.79
C PRO A 55 -4.34 16.06 11.44
N SER A 56 -3.45 16.14 12.44
CA SER A 56 -2.00 16.11 12.24
C SER A 56 -1.44 14.69 12.12
N PHE A 57 -2.22 13.66 12.43
CA PHE A 57 -1.80 12.26 12.32
C PHE A 57 -2.33 11.63 11.04
N ASP A 58 -1.42 11.15 10.21
CA ASP A 58 -1.74 10.42 8.99
C ASP A 58 -1.24 8.98 9.07
N PHE A 59 -1.95 8.08 8.40
CA PHE A 59 -1.55 6.68 8.28
C PHE A 59 -1.86 6.12 6.89
N ASN A 60 -1.14 5.07 6.55
CA ASN A 60 -1.35 4.32 5.32
C ASN A 60 -1.23 2.82 5.59
N LEU A 61 -2.01 2.05 4.82
CA LEU A 61 -2.07 0.60 4.91
C LEU A 61 -1.84 0.03 3.52
N SER A 62 -1.00 -1.00 3.42
CA SER A 62 -0.93 -1.85 2.24
C SER A 62 -1.11 -3.32 2.61
N HIS A 63 -1.57 -4.10 1.64
CA HIS A 63 -1.63 -5.54 1.76
C HIS A 63 -1.34 -6.17 0.40
N HIS A 64 -0.67 -7.32 0.41
CA HIS A 64 -0.44 -8.14 -0.76
C HIS A 64 -0.28 -9.60 -0.36
N HIS A 65 -1.12 -10.47 -0.92
CA HIS A 65 -1.16 -11.89 -0.53
C HIS A 65 -1.35 -12.06 0.98
N GLN A 66 -0.31 -12.53 1.68
CA GLN A 66 -0.33 -12.84 3.10
C GLN A 66 0.32 -11.76 3.96
N LEU A 67 0.70 -10.63 3.35
CA LEU A 67 1.35 -9.52 4.03
C LEU A 67 0.37 -8.36 4.16
N VAL A 68 0.37 -7.74 5.34
CA VAL A 68 -0.26 -6.44 5.61
C VAL A 68 0.77 -5.57 6.31
N CYS A 69 0.97 -4.35 5.81
CA CYS A 69 1.81 -3.36 6.47
C CYS A 69 0.99 -2.11 6.78
N ILE A 70 1.36 -1.44 7.86
CA ILE A 70 0.78 -0.16 8.26
C ILE A 70 1.90 0.77 8.68
N ALA A 71 1.77 2.05 8.35
CA ALA A 71 2.67 3.10 8.80
C ALA A 71 1.86 4.33 9.23
N GLY A 72 2.32 5.03 10.26
CA GLY A 72 1.70 6.25 10.78
C GLY A 72 2.75 7.33 11.03
N THR A 73 2.36 8.60 10.91
CA THR A 73 3.24 9.75 11.14
C THR A 73 2.46 10.96 11.65
N PHE A 74 3.12 11.80 12.45
CA PHE A 74 2.67 13.16 12.77
C PHE A 74 3.28 14.22 11.84
N HIS A 75 4.18 13.82 10.94
CA HIS A 75 4.95 14.71 10.09
C HIS A 75 4.40 14.74 8.66
N GLY A 76 3.18 15.25 8.51
CA GLY A 76 2.53 15.39 7.21
C GLY A 76 1.89 14.10 6.72
N GLN A 77 1.93 13.87 5.40
CA GLN A 77 1.30 12.70 4.77
C GLN A 77 2.27 11.52 4.66
N ILE A 78 1.73 10.30 4.69
CA ILE A 78 2.47 9.04 4.53
C ILE A 78 1.84 8.12 3.49
N GLY A 79 2.68 7.38 2.78
CA GLY A 79 2.28 6.26 1.92
C GLY A 79 3.19 5.08 2.19
N CYS A 80 2.64 3.86 2.21
CA CYS A 80 3.42 2.64 2.37
C CYS A 80 2.94 1.57 1.39
N ASP A 81 3.85 0.69 1.00
CA ASP A 81 3.49 -0.45 0.17
C ASP A 81 4.23 -1.72 0.58
N THR A 82 3.63 -2.86 0.28
CA THR A 82 4.22 -4.18 0.52
C THR A 82 3.83 -5.11 -0.60
N ILE A 83 4.78 -5.94 -1.00
CA ILE A 83 4.58 -7.01 -1.97
C ILE A 83 5.29 -8.27 -1.45
N LEU A 84 4.68 -9.42 -1.67
CA LEU A 84 5.28 -10.70 -1.31
C LEU A 84 6.42 -10.98 -2.28
N TYR A 85 7.64 -11.09 -1.75
CA TYR A 85 8.80 -11.49 -2.54
C TYR A 85 8.63 -12.94 -3.00
N GLN A 86 8.64 -13.17 -4.31
CA GLN A 86 8.67 -14.51 -4.88
C GLN A 86 10.05 -14.77 -5.48
N THR A 87 10.67 -15.89 -5.08
CA THR A 87 12.00 -16.33 -5.52
C THR A 87 12.01 -16.82 -6.97
N ASN A 88 10.84 -17.18 -7.50
CA ASN A 88 10.71 -17.58 -8.89
C ASN A 88 11.13 -16.41 -9.80
N GLN A 89 11.94 -16.71 -10.81
CA GLN A 89 12.34 -15.71 -11.79
C GLN A 89 11.09 -15.11 -12.45
N ILE A 90 11.08 -13.79 -12.56
CA ILE A 90 10.06 -13.08 -13.30
C ILE A 90 10.05 -13.61 -14.74
N ARG A 91 8.88 -14.11 -15.19
CA ARG A 91 8.70 -14.65 -16.54
C ARG A 91 9.02 -13.58 -17.58
N LYS A 92 9.60 -14.01 -18.72
CA LYS A 92 9.98 -13.08 -19.80
C LYS A 92 8.80 -12.24 -20.32
N GLU A 93 7.61 -12.82 -20.31
CA GLU A 93 6.34 -12.17 -20.70
C GLU A 93 6.03 -10.91 -19.88
N ASN A 94 6.55 -10.81 -18.65
CA ASN A 94 6.33 -9.65 -17.77
C ASN A 94 7.20 -8.44 -18.13
N TYR A 95 8.28 -8.60 -18.94
CA TYR A 95 9.16 -7.48 -19.26
C TYR A 95 8.46 -6.40 -20.11
N GLU A 96 7.54 -6.79 -20.99
CA GLU A 96 6.75 -5.82 -21.77
C GLU A 96 5.80 -5.01 -20.89
N LEU A 97 5.24 -5.63 -19.85
CA LEU A 97 4.47 -4.94 -18.82
C LEU A 97 5.35 -3.96 -18.03
N PHE A 98 6.60 -4.32 -17.75
CA PHE A 98 7.53 -3.46 -17.03
C PHE A 98 7.92 -2.22 -17.82
N ARG A 99 8.14 -2.33 -19.14
CA ARG A 99 8.43 -1.15 -19.97
C ARG A 99 7.35 -0.06 -19.91
N LYS A 100 6.10 -0.43 -19.62
CA LYS A 100 4.99 0.52 -19.47
C LYS A 100 4.89 1.13 -18.06
N LYS A 101 5.65 0.62 -17.09
CA LYS A 101 5.51 0.93 -15.66
C LYS A 101 6.82 1.46 -15.03
N PHE A 102 7.97 1.22 -15.66
CA PHE A 102 9.29 1.62 -15.19
C PHE A 102 10.03 2.43 -16.25
N THR A 103 10.82 3.40 -15.81
CA THR A 103 11.70 4.18 -16.70
C THR A 103 12.79 3.28 -17.29
N LEU A 104 13.51 3.77 -18.30
CA LEU A 104 14.62 3.03 -18.89
C LEU A 104 15.69 2.66 -17.84
N ASN A 105 16.03 3.58 -16.93
CA ASN A 105 17.02 3.34 -15.88
C ASN A 105 16.56 2.25 -14.90
N GLU A 106 15.33 2.35 -14.41
CA GLU A 106 14.73 1.35 -13.52
C GLU A 106 14.61 -0.01 -14.21
N TYR A 107 14.21 -0.03 -15.48
CA TYR A 107 14.08 -1.24 -16.27
C TYR A 107 15.42 -1.97 -16.44
N GLU A 108 16.52 -1.24 -16.69
CA GLU A 108 17.85 -1.86 -16.74
C GLU A 108 18.31 -2.39 -15.37
N LEU A 109 17.92 -1.76 -14.25
CA LEU A 109 18.14 -2.32 -12.91
C LEU A 109 17.37 -3.64 -12.72
N ILE A 110 16.13 -3.72 -13.21
CA ILE A 110 15.30 -4.95 -13.15
C ILE A 110 15.90 -6.04 -14.03
N LYS A 111 16.39 -5.70 -15.24
CA LYS A 111 17.05 -6.68 -16.12
C LYS A 111 18.32 -7.26 -15.52
N LYS A 112 19.13 -6.43 -14.85
CA LYS A 112 20.33 -6.88 -14.14
C LYS A 112 20.00 -7.81 -12.98
N LYS A 113 18.92 -7.53 -12.24
CA LYS A 113 18.47 -8.34 -11.11
C LYS A 113 16.95 -8.27 -10.98
N SER A 114 16.25 -9.32 -11.38
CA SER A 114 14.78 -9.34 -11.43
C SER A 114 14.13 -9.00 -10.09
N SER A 115 14.76 -9.33 -8.96
CA SER A 115 14.28 -8.97 -7.62
C SER A 115 14.13 -7.46 -7.39
N ASN A 116 14.84 -6.63 -8.16
CA ASN A 116 14.73 -5.17 -8.09
C ASN A 116 13.33 -4.67 -8.43
N PHE A 117 12.55 -5.45 -9.20
CA PHE A 117 11.14 -5.18 -9.47
C PHE A 117 10.35 -4.92 -8.17
N TYR A 118 10.46 -5.82 -7.19
CA TYR A 118 9.66 -5.73 -5.96
C TYR A 118 9.95 -4.43 -5.20
N ARG A 119 11.23 -4.05 -5.12
CA ARG A 119 11.65 -2.81 -4.44
C ARG A 119 11.18 -1.58 -5.19
N LEU A 120 11.42 -1.51 -6.50
CA LEU A 120 11.01 -0.37 -7.32
C LEU A 120 9.49 -0.22 -7.39
N TRP A 121 8.76 -1.34 -7.44
CA TRP A 121 7.30 -1.35 -7.39
C TRP A 121 6.79 -0.75 -6.08
N CYS A 122 7.27 -1.25 -4.93
CA CYS A 122 6.88 -0.71 -3.63
C CYS A 122 7.23 0.79 -3.48
N LEU A 123 8.37 1.24 -4.03
CA LEU A 123 8.73 2.66 -4.01
C LEU A 123 7.73 3.51 -4.79
N LYS A 124 7.37 3.10 -6.00
CA LYS A 124 6.39 3.82 -6.81
C LYS A 124 4.99 3.82 -6.19
N GLU A 125 4.51 2.67 -5.75
CA GLU A 125 3.17 2.53 -5.16
C GLU A 125 3.06 3.25 -3.81
N SER A 126 4.11 3.22 -2.97
CA SER A 126 4.11 3.99 -1.72
C SER A 126 4.05 5.49 -1.98
N TYR A 127 4.73 5.99 -3.02
CA TYR A 127 4.63 7.39 -3.44
C TYR A 127 3.24 7.77 -3.98
N ILE A 128 2.60 6.91 -4.79
CA ILE A 128 1.23 7.16 -5.25
C ILE A 128 0.25 7.18 -4.08
N LYS A 129 0.41 6.26 -3.12
CA LYS A 129 -0.42 6.21 -1.92
C LYS A 129 -0.25 7.45 -1.06
N TRP A 130 0.97 7.97 -0.97
CA TRP A 130 1.27 9.24 -0.34
C TRP A 130 0.52 10.39 -1.04
N LEU A 131 0.62 10.50 -2.38
CA LEU A 131 -0.12 11.49 -3.17
C LEU A 131 -1.65 11.40 -2.99
N GLY A 132 -2.17 10.20 -2.72
CA GLY A 132 -3.59 9.97 -2.46
C GLY A 132 -4.49 10.08 -3.70
N ILE A 133 -3.93 10.03 -4.90
CA ILE A 133 -4.64 10.25 -6.19
C ILE A 133 -5.15 8.95 -6.86
N GLY A 134 -4.87 7.79 -6.28
CA GLY A 134 -5.35 6.48 -6.77
C GLY A 134 -4.70 6.02 -8.08
N MET A 135 -5.38 5.13 -8.81
CA MET A 135 -4.84 4.38 -9.95
C MET A 135 -4.61 5.20 -11.25
N GLY A 136 -4.96 6.49 -11.27
CA GLY A 136 -4.84 7.33 -12.47
C GLY A 136 -3.43 7.88 -12.74
N PHE A 137 -2.47 7.63 -11.85
CA PHE A 137 -1.14 8.20 -11.97
C PHE A 137 -0.26 7.46 -12.99
N GLN A 138 0.43 8.21 -13.84
CA GLN A 138 1.36 7.67 -14.83
C GLN A 138 2.71 7.35 -14.18
N LEU A 139 2.96 6.07 -13.87
CA LEU A 139 4.17 5.58 -13.18
C LEU A 139 5.50 5.96 -13.85
N LEU A 140 5.50 6.17 -15.17
CA LEU A 140 6.69 6.59 -15.93
C LEU A 140 7.15 8.02 -15.59
N ARG A 141 6.33 8.80 -14.89
CA ARG A 141 6.71 10.13 -14.36
C ARG A 141 7.63 10.05 -13.14
N LEU A 142 7.78 8.87 -12.54
CA LEU A 142 8.65 8.64 -11.38
C LEU A 142 9.91 7.91 -11.83
N ASN A 143 11.05 8.29 -11.28
CA ASN A 143 12.32 7.62 -11.51
C ASN A 143 13.05 7.45 -10.18
N PHE A 144 13.10 6.22 -9.67
CA PHE A 144 13.81 5.90 -8.44
C PHE A 144 15.23 5.41 -8.75
N HIS A 145 16.20 5.94 -8.02
CA HIS A 145 17.60 5.52 -8.06
C HIS A 145 17.88 4.60 -6.87
N MET A 146 18.57 3.48 -7.10
CA MET A 146 18.97 2.50 -6.07
C MET A 146 20.48 2.36 -6.01
#